data_AF-A0A290WQ47-F1
#
_entry.id   AF-A0A290WQ47-F1
#
_cell.length_a   1.000
_cell.length_b   1.000
_cell.length_c   1.000
_cell.angle_alpha   90.00
_cell.angle_beta   90.00
_cell.angle_gamma   90.00
#
_symmetry.space_group_name_H-M   'P 1'
#
loop_
_entity.id
_entity.type
_entity.pdbx_description
1 polymer ?
#
loop_
_entity_poly.entity_id
_entity_poly.type
_entity_poly.pdbx_seq_one_letter_code
_entity_poly.pdbx_strand_id
1 'polypeptide(L)'
;MVTLCISLVILALLYLFMNTIAMNTGFSHPANYNEREAEKLAVKLESIDKVTADMIPDTMSYAILDKETKQKTAGNIKEKDLQLVKKKIEKKPYVNYKQKGYLVIERNDEYCVLQYSLRADFTSPLLRKYLPNYELTSICILIILLIIVISIITTYFANRLRKHFETLNLITRYIKEQNLQFTPEFTHIKEFDDVIDSLIEMRDALQSSLEAQWRLEKNKKEQIGALAHDI
;
A
#
# COMPACT_ATOMS: atom_id res chain seq x y z
N MET A 1 6.15 -0.79 -16.39
CA MET A 1 6.89 -1.63 -15.43
C MET A 1 7.89 -0.82 -14.62
N VAL A 2 8.95 -0.25 -15.20
CA VAL A 2 9.96 0.54 -14.46
C VAL A 2 9.35 1.72 -13.69
N THR A 3 8.44 2.47 -14.31
CA THR A 3 7.72 3.59 -13.66
C THR A 3 6.90 3.15 -12.44
N LEU A 4 6.23 1.99 -12.50
CA LEU A 4 5.51 1.41 -11.38
C LEU A 4 6.47 1.06 -10.25
N CYS A 5 7.57 0.34 -10.56
CA CYS A 5 8.56 -0.03 -9.54
C CYS A 5 9.15 1.19 -8.84
N ILE A 6 9.55 2.21 -9.59
CA ILE A 6 10.07 3.47 -9.03
C ILE A 6 9.02 4.14 -8.14
N SER A 7 7.77 4.23 -8.59
CA SER A 7 6.70 4.85 -7.80
C SER A 7 6.43 4.13 -6.48
N LEU A 8 6.51 2.79 -6.46
CA LEU A 8 6.34 1.98 -5.26
C LEU A 8 7.51 2.18 -4.28
N VAL A 9 8.74 2.25 -4.79
CA VAL A 9 9.93 2.55 -3.97
C VAL A 9 9.82 3.94 -3.35
N ILE A 10 9.44 4.95 -4.14
CA ILE A 10 9.22 6.33 -3.65
C ILE A 10 8.13 6.34 -2.57
N LEU A 11 7.01 5.63 -2.79
CA LEU A 11 5.93 5.54 -1.81
C LEU A 11 6.39 4.90 -0.49
N ALA A 12 7.20 3.83 -0.57
CA ALA A 12 7.75 3.18 0.62
C ALA A 12 8.71 4.11 1.39
N LEU A 13 9.58 4.82 0.69
CA LEU A 13 10.49 5.80 1.30
C LEU A 13 9.72 6.95 1.96
N LEU A 14 8.70 7.46 1.27
CA LEU A 14 7.84 8.53 1.77
C LEU A 14 7.05 8.07 3.01
N TYR A 15 6.58 6.83 3.03
CA TYR A 15 5.93 6.23 4.20
C TYR A 15 6.88 6.17 5.42
N LEU A 16 8.11 5.69 5.23
CA LEU A 16 9.11 5.66 6.31
C LEU A 16 9.45 7.07 6.81
N PHE A 17 9.63 8.01 5.88
CA PHE A 17 9.91 9.41 6.19
C PHE A 17 8.76 10.06 6.98
N MET A 18 7.51 9.87 6.57
CA MET A 18 6.33 10.38 7.27
C MET A 18 6.22 9.82 8.69
N ASN A 19 6.45 8.52 8.89
CA ASN A 19 6.43 7.92 10.22
C ASN A 19 7.53 8.50 11.13
N THR A 20 8.72 8.76 10.55
CA THR A 20 9.83 9.37 11.29
C THR A 20 9.49 10.80 11.71
N ILE A 21 8.91 11.59 10.81
CA ILE A 21 8.43 12.95 11.14
C ILE A 21 7.34 12.89 12.21
N ALA A 22 6.38 11.97 12.09
CA ALA A 22 5.30 11.84 13.06
C ALA A 22 5.82 11.56 14.48
N MET A 23 6.85 10.72 14.62
CA MET A 23 7.49 10.46 15.92
C MET A 23 8.29 11.67 16.41
N ASN A 24 9.09 12.29 15.54
CA ASN A 24 9.96 13.42 15.93
C ASN A 24 9.18 14.69 16.28
N THR A 25 8.02 14.91 15.67
CA THR A 25 7.14 16.06 15.95
C THR A 25 6.23 15.84 17.15
N GLY A 26 6.24 14.65 17.76
CA GLY A 26 5.33 14.30 18.84
C GLY A 26 3.88 14.15 18.39
N PHE A 27 3.64 13.83 17.10
CA PHE A 27 2.32 13.43 16.63
C PHE A 27 1.97 12.01 17.09
N SER A 28 2.97 11.13 17.11
CA SER A 28 2.88 9.78 17.66
C SER A 28 3.99 9.50 18.67
N HIS A 29 3.67 8.70 19.68
CA HIS A 29 4.63 8.23 20.65
C HIS A 29 5.27 6.92 20.17
N PRO A 30 6.57 6.70 20.44
CA PRO A 30 7.22 5.42 20.16
C PRO A 30 6.61 4.30 21.02
N ALA A 31 6.77 3.05 20.57
CA ALA A 31 6.14 1.90 21.23
C ALA A 31 6.57 1.68 22.70
N ASN A 32 7.74 2.19 23.09
CA ASN A 32 8.27 2.11 24.46
C ASN A 32 7.93 3.35 25.32
N TYR A 33 7.12 4.28 24.82
CA TYR A 33 6.77 5.49 25.57
C TYR A 33 6.05 5.17 26.88
N ASN A 34 5.00 4.34 26.83
CA ASN A 34 4.25 3.98 28.04
C ASN A 34 5.08 3.12 29.01
N GLU A 35 6.05 2.35 28.51
CA GLU A 35 7.00 1.62 29.37
C GLU A 35 7.87 2.60 30.17
N ARG A 36 8.46 3.60 29.51
CA ARG A 36 9.26 4.64 30.16
C ARG A 36 8.44 5.46 31.16
N GLU A 37 7.20 5.79 30.82
CA GLU A 37 6.31 6.48 31.74
C GLU A 37 5.94 5.59 32.94
N ALA A 38 5.74 4.28 32.73
CA ALA A 38 5.48 3.34 33.82
C ALA A 38 6.68 3.20 34.76
N GLU A 39 7.91 3.22 34.24
CA GLU A 39 9.13 3.20 35.05
C GLU A 39 9.27 4.47 35.91
N LYS A 40 9.02 5.64 35.32
CA LYS A 40 9.02 6.91 36.08
C LYS A 40 7.93 6.91 37.15
N LEU A 41 6.77 6.36 36.84
CA LEU A 41 5.66 6.25 37.79
C LEU A 41 5.97 5.24 38.89
N ALA A 42 6.63 4.14 38.58
CA ALA A 42 7.03 3.11 39.55
C ALA A 42 7.90 3.69 40.67
N VAL A 43 8.88 4.52 40.34
CA VAL A 43 9.75 5.18 41.35
C VAL A 43 8.91 6.03 42.32
N LYS A 44 7.86 6.70 41.83
CA LYS A 44 6.96 7.48 42.69
C LYS A 44 6.06 6.57 43.52
N LEU A 45 5.51 5.55 42.89
CA LEU A 45 4.59 4.61 43.54
C LEU A 45 5.27 3.72 44.56
N GLU A 46 6.58 3.52 44.54
CA GLU A 46 7.28 2.71 45.55
C GLU A 46 7.25 3.39 46.93
N SER A 47 7.28 4.73 46.98
CA SER A 47 7.43 5.52 48.21
C SER A 47 6.12 6.04 48.83
N ILE A 48 4.99 5.89 48.13
CA ILE A 48 3.68 6.41 48.56
C ILE A 48 2.98 5.38 49.46
N ASP A 49 2.23 5.80 50.49
CA ASP A 49 1.56 4.87 51.41
C ASP A 49 0.43 4.05 50.77
N LYS A 50 -0.32 4.64 49.83
CA LYS A 50 -1.46 3.97 49.18
C LYS A 50 -1.58 4.35 47.70
N VAL A 51 -1.66 3.35 46.84
CA VAL A 51 -1.88 3.55 45.40
C VAL A 51 -3.37 3.76 45.13
N THR A 52 -3.73 4.91 44.56
CA THR A 52 -5.10 5.25 44.17
C THR A 52 -5.21 5.42 42.65
N ALA A 53 -6.44 5.30 42.13
CA ALA A 53 -6.69 5.27 40.69
C ALA A 53 -6.29 6.57 39.97
N ASP A 54 -6.41 7.71 40.66
CA ASP A 54 -6.07 9.05 40.19
C ASP A 54 -4.57 9.27 39.96
N MET A 55 -3.71 8.45 40.58
CA MET A 55 -2.27 8.50 40.37
C MET A 55 -1.83 7.81 39.07
N ILE A 56 -2.71 7.01 38.46
CA ILE A 56 -2.40 6.22 37.27
C ILE A 56 -2.97 6.93 36.03
N PRO A 57 -2.14 7.26 35.03
CA PRO A 57 -2.62 7.86 33.79
C PRO A 57 -3.62 6.97 33.06
N ASP A 58 -4.59 7.58 32.37
CA ASP A 58 -5.60 6.86 31.56
C ASP A 58 -5.01 5.97 30.45
N THR A 59 -3.74 6.18 30.11
CA THR A 59 -3.01 5.36 29.13
C THR A 59 -2.53 4.01 29.70
N MET A 60 -2.67 3.82 31.02
CA MET A 60 -2.24 2.62 31.74
C MET A 60 -3.39 1.99 32.51
N SER A 61 -3.18 0.74 32.90
CA SER A 61 -4.05 0.03 33.82
C SER A 61 -3.22 -0.43 35.00
N TYR A 62 -3.84 -0.62 36.17
CA TYR A 62 -3.13 -1.07 37.36
C TYR A 62 -3.91 -2.17 38.09
N ALA A 63 -3.19 -2.92 38.92
CA ALA A 63 -3.75 -3.83 39.90
C ALA A 63 -2.92 -3.83 41.16
N ILE A 64 -3.59 -4.00 42.29
CA ILE A 64 -2.95 -4.26 43.58
C ILE A 64 -3.18 -5.72 43.90
N LEU A 65 -2.10 -6.43 44.23
CA LEU A 65 -2.11 -7.83 44.61
C LEU A 65 -1.63 -7.98 46.05
N ASP A 66 -2.34 -8.76 46.84
CA ASP A 66 -1.89 -9.15 48.17
C ASP A 66 -0.61 -10.01 48.08
N LYS A 67 0.37 -9.77 48.97
CA LYS A 67 1.69 -10.39 48.86
C LYS A 67 1.68 -11.89 49.15
N GLU A 68 0.83 -12.35 50.06
CA GLU A 68 0.72 -13.75 50.47
C GLU A 68 -0.15 -14.56 49.50
N THR A 69 -1.36 -14.08 49.25
CA THR A 69 -2.38 -14.80 48.47
C THR A 69 -2.27 -14.54 46.98
N LYS A 70 -1.54 -13.48 46.57
CA LYS A 70 -1.45 -12.97 45.19
C LYS A 70 -2.84 -12.66 44.59
N GLN A 71 -3.86 -12.48 45.44
CA GLN A 71 -5.20 -12.15 44.98
C GLN A 71 -5.29 -10.65 44.70
N LYS A 72 -6.10 -10.29 43.70
CA LYS A 72 -6.30 -8.90 43.32
C LYS A 72 -7.21 -8.23 44.35
N THR A 73 -6.69 -7.21 45.02
CA THR A 73 -7.43 -6.41 46.01
C THR A 73 -8.03 -5.15 45.37
N ALA A 74 -7.37 -4.56 44.37
CA ALA A 74 -7.85 -3.37 43.68
C ALA A 74 -7.34 -3.25 42.23
N GLY A 75 -7.90 -2.30 41.47
CA GLY A 75 -7.45 -1.91 40.13
C GLY A 75 -8.34 -2.39 38.97
N ASN A 76 -7.96 -2.04 37.74
CA ASN A 76 -8.76 -2.23 36.52
C ASN A 76 -8.20 -3.30 35.56
N ILE A 77 -7.04 -3.89 35.84
CA ILE A 77 -6.51 -5.02 35.05
C ILE A 77 -7.45 -6.23 35.17
N LYS A 78 -7.73 -6.90 34.05
CA LYS A 78 -8.58 -8.10 34.01
C LYS A 78 -7.87 -9.29 34.64
N GLU A 79 -8.58 -10.11 35.41
CA GLU A 79 -8.00 -11.26 36.14
C GLU A 79 -7.25 -12.23 35.22
N LYS A 80 -7.77 -12.47 34.01
CA LYS A 80 -7.12 -13.30 32.98
C LYS A 80 -5.71 -12.83 32.60
N ASP A 81 -5.48 -11.51 32.61
CA ASP A 81 -4.19 -10.91 32.26
C ASP A 81 -3.22 -11.01 33.46
N LEU A 82 -3.74 -10.93 34.69
CA LEU A 82 -2.96 -11.09 35.92
C LEU A 82 -2.49 -12.53 36.16
N GLN A 83 -3.18 -13.55 35.67
CA GLN A 83 -2.76 -14.95 35.81
C GLN A 83 -1.34 -15.19 35.29
N LEU A 84 -0.94 -14.49 34.23
CA LEU A 84 0.42 -14.57 33.70
C LEU A 84 1.42 -13.87 34.64
N VAL A 85 1.06 -12.70 35.16
CA VAL A 85 1.90 -11.90 36.06
C VAL A 85 2.13 -12.68 37.36
N LYS A 86 1.08 -13.22 37.99
CA LYS A 86 1.14 -14.01 39.23
C LYS A 86 2.11 -15.20 39.14
N LYS A 87 2.23 -15.84 37.97
CA LYS A 87 3.16 -16.95 37.72
C LYS A 87 4.63 -16.52 37.60
N LYS A 88 4.90 -15.25 37.32
CA LYS A 88 6.24 -14.71 37.02
C LYS A 88 6.70 -13.61 37.99
N ILE A 89 5.83 -13.20 38.90
CA ILE A 89 6.01 -12.05 39.80
C ILE A 89 7.29 -12.14 40.65
N GLU A 90 7.67 -13.34 41.07
CA GLU A 90 8.86 -13.59 41.90
C GLU A 90 10.18 -13.61 41.10
N LYS A 91 10.12 -13.64 39.77
CA LYS A 91 11.31 -13.87 38.92
C LYS A 91 11.83 -12.62 38.26
N LYS A 92 10.95 -11.65 37.95
CA LYS A 92 11.30 -10.41 37.24
C LYS A 92 10.30 -9.30 37.56
N PRO A 93 10.75 -8.04 37.67
CA PRO A 93 9.85 -6.89 37.76
C PRO A 93 9.13 -6.62 36.44
N TYR A 94 9.60 -7.16 35.31
CA TYR A 94 8.98 -6.99 34.00
C TYR A 94 8.44 -8.31 33.46
N VAL A 95 7.16 -8.29 33.06
CA VAL A 95 6.51 -9.38 32.32
C VAL A 95 5.98 -8.79 31.02
N ASN A 96 6.44 -9.29 29.88
CA ASN A 96 5.92 -8.89 28.57
C ASN A 96 5.12 -10.03 27.94
N TYR A 97 3.95 -9.70 27.39
CA TYR A 97 3.11 -10.67 26.68
C TYR A 97 2.26 -10.00 25.62
N LYS A 98 2.42 -10.46 24.37
CA LYS A 98 1.85 -9.81 23.18
C LYS A 98 2.28 -8.33 23.14
N GLN A 99 1.36 -7.40 22.87
CA GLN A 99 1.60 -5.96 22.83
C GLN A 99 1.36 -5.27 24.19
N LYS A 100 1.48 -6.01 25.30
CA LYS A 100 1.32 -5.50 26.66
C LYS A 100 2.59 -5.78 27.47
N GLY A 101 3.05 -4.76 28.18
CA GLY A 101 4.04 -4.90 29.23
C GLY A 101 3.39 -4.76 30.60
N TYR A 102 3.96 -5.45 31.57
CA TYR A 102 3.56 -5.39 32.97
C TYR A 102 4.80 -5.09 33.79
N LEU A 103 4.75 -4.03 34.60
CA LEU A 103 5.77 -3.67 35.58
C LEU A 103 5.24 -3.97 36.97
N VAL A 104 5.93 -4.82 37.69
CA VAL A 104 5.64 -5.22 39.07
C VAL A 104 6.51 -4.39 39.99
N ILE A 105 5.86 -3.70 40.91
CA ILE A 105 6.45 -2.87 41.94
C ILE A 105 6.18 -3.59 43.26
N GLU A 106 7.25 -4.03 43.92
CA GLU A 106 7.16 -4.65 45.23
C GLU A 106 7.02 -3.57 46.31
N ARG A 107 6.03 -3.74 47.19
CA ARG A 107 5.81 -2.89 48.37
C ARG A 107 5.82 -3.78 49.62
N ASN A 108 5.68 -3.19 50.80
CA ASN A 108 5.78 -3.91 52.08
C ASN A 108 4.80 -5.08 52.15
N ASP A 109 3.51 -4.82 51.98
CA ASP A 109 2.44 -5.81 52.17
C ASP A 109 1.73 -6.22 50.86
N GLU A 110 2.07 -5.59 49.73
CA GLU A 110 1.37 -5.76 48.46
C GLU A 110 2.32 -5.64 47.26
N TYR A 111 1.86 -6.12 46.10
CA TYR A 111 2.46 -5.82 44.81
C TYR A 111 1.56 -4.86 44.03
N CYS A 112 2.13 -3.78 43.53
CA CYS A 112 1.47 -2.92 42.55
C CYS A 112 1.92 -3.35 41.15
N VAL A 113 0.97 -3.69 40.28
CA VAL A 113 1.23 -4.08 38.90
C VAL A 113 0.71 -2.99 37.99
N LEU A 114 1.59 -2.37 37.21
CA LEU A 114 1.24 -1.48 36.10
C LEU A 114 1.19 -2.28 34.81
N GLN A 115 0.11 -2.15 34.05
CA GLN A 115 -0.03 -2.68 32.69
C GLN A 115 -0.02 -1.51 31.71
N TYR A 116 0.87 -1.56 30.74
CA TYR A 116 0.98 -0.59 29.66
C TYR A 116 1.01 -1.27 28.29
N SER A 117 0.70 -0.50 27.25
CA SER A 117 0.74 -0.99 25.88
C SER A 117 2.10 -0.75 25.24
N LEU A 118 2.69 -1.80 24.67
CA LEU A 118 3.93 -1.78 23.88
C LEU A 118 3.58 -1.60 22.39
N ARG A 119 3.04 -0.44 22.03
CA ARG A 119 2.67 -0.09 20.64
C ARG A 119 2.75 1.41 20.46
N ALA A 120 3.00 1.85 19.22
CA ALA A 120 2.93 3.27 18.92
C ALA A 120 1.48 3.75 19.05
N ASP A 121 1.31 4.93 19.64
CA ASP A 121 -0.01 5.52 19.90
C ASP A 121 -0.02 7.02 19.55
N PHE A 122 -1.20 7.56 19.29
CA PHE A 122 -1.36 8.98 19.01
C PHE A 122 -1.09 9.80 20.28
N THR A 123 -0.43 10.94 20.12
CA THR A 123 -0.23 11.87 21.25
C THR A 123 -1.53 12.60 21.62
N SER A 124 -2.39 12.88 20.63
CA SER A 124 -3.66 13.57 20.83
C SER A 124 -4.76 12.63 21.39
N PRO A 125 -5.45 13.02 22.48
CA PRO A 125 -6.60 12.28 23.01
C PRO A 125 -7.76 12.14 22.03
N LEU A 126 -7.98 13.15 21.17
CA LEU A 126 -9.07 13.11 20.18
C LEU A 126 -8.81 12.04 19.13
N LEU A 127 -7.58 11.97 18.61
CA LEU A 127 -7.17 10.95 17.65
C LEU A 127 -7.30 9.54 18.26
N ARG A 128 -6.89 9.35 19.51
CA ARG A 128 -7.08 8.07 20.23
C ARG A 128 -8.54 7.66 20.42
N LYS A 129 -9.47 8.62 20.46
CA LYS A 129 -10.90 8.36 20.66
C LYS A 129 -11.58 7.89 19.38
N TYR A 130 -11.22 8.47 18.24
CA TYR A 130 -11.92 8.23 16.97
C TYR A 130 -11.19 7.28 16.03
N LEU A 131 -9.85 7.22 16.10
CA LEU A 131 -9.05 6.34 15.26
C LEU A 131 -8.58 5.11 16.05
N PRO A 132 -8.30 4.00 15.36
CA PRO A 132 -7.55 2.88 15.93
C PRO A 132 -6.17 3.32 16.44
N ASN A 133 -5.33 2.39 16.88
CA ASN A 133 -3.93 2.69 17.18
C ASN A 133 -3.21 3.28 15.95
N TYR A 134 -2.15 4.04 16.23
CA TYR A 134 -1.37 4.72 15.21
C TYR A 134 -0.87 3.76 14.11
N GLU A 135 -0.36 2.59 14.49
CA GLU A 135 0.14 1.57 13.55
C GLU A 135 -0.92 1.07 12.56
N LEU A 136 -2.14 0.76 13.02
CA LEU A 136 -3.21 0.33 12.11
C LEU A 136 -3.62 1.49 11.21
N THR A 137 -3.74 2.69 11.76
CA THR A 137 -4.12 3.87 11.00
C THR A 137 -3.11 4.18 9.90
N SER A 138 -1.81 4.12 10.20
CA SER A 138 -0.74 4.37 9.24
C SER A 138 -0.70 3.31 8.13
N ILE A 139 -0.91 2.03 8.47
CA ILE A 139 -1.02 0.94 7.50
C ILE A 139 -2.25 1.12 6.59
N CYS A 140 -3.41 1.48 7.15
CA CYS A 140 -4.61 1.73 6.36
C CYS A 140 -4.39 2.86 5.35
N ILE A 141 -3.76 3.96 5.77
CA ILE A 141 -3.40 5.08 4.88
C ILE A 141 -2.45 4.61 3.78
N LEU A 142 -1.43 3.80 4.11
CA LEU A 142 -0.50 3.25 3.12
C LEU A 142 -1.22 2.41 2.06
N ILE A 143 -2.15 1.54 2.46
CA ILE A 143 -2.92 0.70 1.53
C ILE A 143 -3.78 1.57 0.60
N ILE A 144 -4.43 2.61 1.13
CA ILE A 144 -5.23 3.53 0.32
C ILE A 144 -4.35 4.25 -0.71
N LEU A 145 -3.19 4.77 -0.29
CA LEU A 145 -2.24 5.43 -1.19
C LEU A 145 -1.71 4.48 -2.26
N LEU A 146 -1.44 3.22 -1.90
CA LEU A 146 -0.99 2.20 -2.83
C LEU A 146 -2.05 1.91 -3.91
N ILE A 147 -3.32 1.78 -3.53
CA ILE A 147 -4.43 1.61 -4.47
C ILE A 147 -4.53 2.81 -5.42
N ILE A 148 -4.42 4.03 -4.90
CA ILE A 148 -4.48 5.26 -5.69
C ILE A 148 -3.33 5.29 -6.72
N VAL A 149 -2.09 5.04 -6.28
CA VAL A 149 -0.91 5.04 -7.16
C VAL A 149 -1.04 3.98 -8.24
N ILE A 150 -1.44 2.76 -7.88
CA ILE A 150 -1.64 1.67 -8.85
C ILE A 150 -2.73 2.06 -9.86
N SER A 151 -3.85 2.59 -9.40
CA SER A 151 -4.96 3.00 -10.26
C SER A 151 -4.53 4.07 -11.26
N ILE A 152 -3.85 5.13 -10.80
CA ILE A 152 -3.35 6.22 -11.67
C ILE A 152 -2.41 5.67 -12.74
N ILE A 153 -1.42 4.87 -12.34
CA ILE A 153 -0.42 4.33 -13.27
C ILE A 153 -1.05 3.36 -14.27
N THR A 154 -1.99 2.53 -13.80
CA THR A 154 -2.71 1.58 -14.65
C THR A 154 -3.54 2.31 -15.68
N THR A 155 -4.33 3.32 -15.27
CA THR A 155 -5.14 4.11 -16.19
C THR A 155 -4.27 4.89 -17.18
N TYR A 156 -3.16 5.48 -16.73
CA TYR A 156 -2.23 6.16 -17.62
C TYR A 156 -1.65 5.21 -18.68
N PHE A 157 -1.20 4.03 -18.26
CA PHE A 157 -0.65 3.03 -19.15
C PHE A 157 -1.71 2.49 -20.13
N ALA A 158 -2.92 2.17 -19.64
CA ALA A 158 -4.03 1.70 -20.46
C ALA A 158 -4.42 2.73 -21.52
N ASN A 159 -4.52 4.00 -21.15
CA ASN A 159 -4.83 5.07 -22.10
C ASN A 159 -3.74 5.26 -23.16
N ARG A 160 -2.47 5.15 -22.78
CA ARG A 160 -1.36 5.19 -23.73
C ARG A 160 -1.42 4.02 -24.69
N LEU A 161 -1.63 2.81 -24.18
CA LEU A 161 -1.72 1.60 -24.99
C LEU A 161 -2.91 1.66 -25.96
N ARG A 162 -4.06 2.18 -25.50
CA ARG A 162 -5.25 2.37 -26.34
C ARG A 162 -4.98 3.23 -27.57
N LYS A 163 -4.25 4.34 -27.42
CA LYS A 163 -3.90 5.21 -28.57
C LYS A 163 -3.06 4.47 -29.62
N HIS A 164 -2.13 3.64 -29.17
CA HIS A 164 -1.31 2.83 -30.07
C HIS A 164 -2.17 1.79 -30.84
N PHE A 165 -3.12 1.13 -30.15
CA PHE A 165 -4.08 0.25 -30.82
C PHE A 165 -5.04 0.96 -31.78
N GLU A 166 -5.48 2.18 -31.44
CA GLU A 166 -6.33 2.99 -32.34
C GLU A 166 -5.59 3.30 -33.66
N THR A 167 -4.28 3.54 -33.59
CA THR A 167 -3.43 3.74 -34.78
C THR A 167 -3.39 2.49 -35.67
N LEU A 168 -3.14 1.32 -35.08
CA LEU A 168 -3.15 0.05 -35.83
C LEU A 168 -4.52 -0.26 -36.45
N ASN A 169 -5.60 0.00 -35.71
CA ASN A 169 -6.96 -0.19 -36.20
C ASN A 169 -7.27 0.72 -37.40
N LEU A 170 -6.76 1.96 -37.37
CA LEU A 170 -6.94 2.93 -38.44
C LEU A 170 -6.21 2.50 -39.72
N ILE A 171 -4.95 2.06 -39.62
CA ILE A 171 -4.18 1.49 -40.74
C ILE A 171 -4.92 0.28 -41.33
N THR A 172 -5.32 -0.67 -40.48
CA THR A 172 -6.03 -1.88 -40.90
C THR A 172 -7.35 -1.54 -41.60
N ARG A 173 -8.07 -0.52 -41.11
CA ARG A 173 -9.31 -0.05 -41.72
C ARG A 173 -9.08 0.53 -43.11
N TYR A 174 -8.04 1.34 -43.31
CA TYR A 174 -7.70 1.87 -44.64
C TYR A 174 -7.37 0.76 -45.65
N ILE A 175 -6.58 -0.23 -45.24
CA ILE A 175 -6.27 -1.40 -46.08
C ILE A 175 -7.57 -2.16 -46.43
N LYS A 176 -8.44 -2.40 -45.45
CA LYS A 176 -9.72 -3.10 -45.65
C LYS A 176 -10.65 -2.36 -46.61
N GLU A 177 -10.70 -1.03 -46.54
CA GLU A 177 -11.51 -0.18 -47.42
C GLU A 177 -10.84 0.06 -48.79
N GLN A 178 -9.71 -0.61 -49.08
CA GLN A 178 -8.88 -0.43 -50.29
C GLN A 178 -8.38 1.00 -50.50
N ASN A 179 -8.39 1.81 -49.44
CA ASN A 179 -7.78 3.13 -49.44
C ASN A 179 -6.29 2.95 -49.13
N LEU A 180 -5.48 2.66 -50.15
CA LEU A 180 -4.06 2.34 -49.98
C LEU A 180 -3.16 3.58 -49.97
N GLN A 181 -3.69 4.77 -50.25
CA GLN A 181 -2.94 6.03 -50.24
C GLN A 181 -3.03 6.71 -48.88
N PHE A 182 -2.32 6.16 -47.88
CA PHE A 182 -2.19 6.78 -46.56
C PHE A 182 -0.74 6.77 -46.08
N THR A 183 -0.39 7.77 -45.28
CA THR A 183 0.91 7.86 -44.60
C THR A 183 0.80 7.21 -43.22
N PRO A 184 1.60 6.18 -42.92
CA PRO A 184 1.61 5.55 -41.61
C PRO A 184 2.23 6.49 -40.55
N GLU A 185 1.58 6.58 -39.39
CA GLU A 185 2.16 7.23 -38.21
C GLU A 185 2.79 6.18 -37.30
N PHE A 186 4.08 6.31 -37.05
CA PHE A 186 4.82 5.43 -36.14
C PHE A 186 4.66 5.87 -34.68
N THR A 187 4.71 4.91 -33.78
CA THR A 187 4.34 5.04 -32.37
C THR A 187 5.52 5.17 -31.40
N HIS A 188 6.76 5.22 -31.92
CA HIS A 188 8.01 5.26 -31.15
C HIS A 188 8.19 4.08 -30.18
N ILE A 189 7.40 3.02 -30.36
CA ILE A 189 7.52 1.77 -29.63
C ILE A 189 7.88 0.73 -30.66
N LYS A 190 9.10 0.19 -30.56
CA LYS A 190 9.64 -0.73 -31.56
C LYS A 190 8.67 -1.86 -31.89
N GLU A 191 8.07 -2.48 -30.89
CA GLU A 191 7.16 -3.61 -31.10
C GLU A 191 5.89 -3.22 -31.86
N PHE A 192 5.40 -1.98 -31.70
CA PHE A 192 4.26 -1.49 -32.48
C PHE A 192 4.70 -1.05 -33.87
N ASP A 193 5.88 -0.46 -34.00
CA ASP A 193 6.44 0.00 -35.26
C ASP A 193 6.75 -1.20 -36.17
N ASP A 194 7.27 -2.31 -35.64
CA ASP A 194 7.48 -3.57 -36.36
C ASP A 194 6.15 -4.14 -36.93
N VAL A 195 5.04 -3.99 -36.18
CA VAL A 195 3.71 -4.39 -36.64
C VAL A 195 3.19 -3.45 -37.72
N ILE A 196 3.41 -2.13 -37.57
CA ILE A 196 3.06 -1.13 -38.58
C ILE A 196 3.79 -1.43 -39.89
N ASP A 197 5.08 -1.74 -39.84
CA ASP A 197 5.88 -2.12 -41.01
C ASP A 197 5.30 -3.35 -41.72
N SER A 198 4.93 -4.39 -40.96
CA SER A 198 4.28 -5.57 -41.53
C SER A 198 2.95 -5.25 -42.22
N LEU A 199 2.16 -4.30 -41.67
CA LEU A 199 0.92 -3.84 -42.29
C LEU A 199 1.17 -3.04 -43.58
N ILE A 200 2.26 -2.26 -43.62
CA ILE A 200 2.69 -1.49 -44.80
C ILE A 200 3.13 -2.43 -45.91
N GLU A 201 3.93 -3.45 -45.61
CA GLU A 201 4.34 -4.46 -46.60
C GLU A 201 3.13 -5.17 -47.24
N MET A 202 2.13 -5.50 -46.41
CA MET A 202 0.88 -6.10 -46.89
C MET A 202 0.07 -5.14 -47.77
N ARG A 203 0.00 -3.85 -47.43
CA ARG A 203 -0.61 -2.81 -48.26
C ARG A 203 0.07 -2.74 -49.64
N ASP A 204 1.40 -2.75 -49.68
CA ASP A 204 2.18 -2.62 -50.92
C ASP A 204 2.04 -3.86 -51.83
N ALA A 205 2.02 -5.05 -51.24
CA ALA A 205 1.74 -6.29 -51.95
C ALA A 205 0.31 -6.31 -52.53
N LEU A 206 -0.67 -5.81 -51.78
CA LEU A 206 -2.05 -5.69 -52.24
C LEU A 206 -2.17 -4.69 -53.39
N GLN A 207 -1.54 -3.52 -53.27
CA GLN A 207 -1.52 -2.52 -54.33
C GLN A 207 -0.93 -3.08 -55.63
N SER A 208 0.23 -3.74 -55.54
CA SER A 208 0.90 -4.37 -56.68
C SER A 208 0.01 -5.43 -57.35
N SER A 209 -0.73 -6.21 -56.56
CA SER A 209 -1.64 -7.23 -57.07
C SER A 209 -2.83 -6.62 -57.82
N LEU A 210 -3.41 -5.55 -57.29
CA LEU A 210 -4.52 -4.82 -57.93
C LEU A 210 -4.08 -4.16 -59.24
N GLU A 211 -2.90 -3.54 -59.27
CA GLU A 211 -2.33 -2.95 -60.48
C GLU A 211 -2.06 -4.00 -61.58
N ALA A 212 -1.55 -5.18 -61.19
CA ALA A 212 -1.34 -6.28 -62.11
C ALA A 212 -2.67 -6.79 -62.71
N GLN A 213 -3.71 -6.95 -61.87
CA GLN A 213 -5.05 -7.35 -62.33
C GLN A 213 -5.64 -6.34 -63.30
N TRP A 214 -5.54 -5.05 -63.01
CA TRP A 214 -6.04 -4.00 -63.91
C TRP A 214 -5.32 -4.03 -65.26
N ARG A 215 -3.99 -4.17 -65.28
CA ARG A 215 -3.23 -4.29 -66.54
C ARG A 215 -3.67 -5.49 -67.37
N LEU A 216 -3.90 -6.64 -66.75
CA LEU A 216 -4.39 -7.84 -67.43
C LEU A 216 -5.79 -7.63 -68.02
N GLU A 217 -6.71 -7.02 -67.29
CA GLU A 217 -8.05 -6.72 -67.80
C GLU A 217 -8.03 -5.73 -68.97
N LYS A 218 -7.18 -4.70 -68.89
CA LYS A 218 -7.05 -3.71 -69.96
C LYS A 218 -6.54 -4.37 -71.25
N ASN A 219 -5.48 -5.17 -71.16
CA ASN A 219 -4.93 -5.88 -72.31
C ASN A 219 -5.96 -6.84 -72.93
N LYS A 220 -6.75 -7.54 -72.10
CA LYS A 220 -7.81 -8.43 -72.58
C LYS A 220 -8.90 -7.66 -73.34
N LYS A 221 -9.33 -6.50 -72.83
CA LYS A 221 -10.31 -5.64 -73.51
C LYS A 221 -9.78 -5.12 -74.84
N GLU A 222 -8.51 -4.70 -74.90
CA GLU A 222 -7.88 -4.24 -76.14
C GLU A 222 -7.80 -5.35 -77.19
N GLN A 223 -7.44 -6.57 -76.80
CA GLN A 223 -7.42 -7.72 -77.71
C GLN A 223 -8.80 -8.07 -78.26
N ILE A 224 -9.84 -8.09 -77.42
CA ILE A 224 -11.22 -8.33 -77.88
C ILE A 224 -11.67 -7.20 -78.81
N GLY A 225 -11.34 -5.94 -78.49
CA GLY A 225 -11.67 -4.80 -79.34
C GLY A 225 -10.98 -4.85 -80.71
N ALA A 226 -9.71 -5.24 -80.75
CA ALA A 226 -8.98 -5.45 -82.01
C ALA A 226 -9.61 -6.57 -82.85
N LEU A 227 -9.94 -7.72 -82.24
CA LEU A 227 -10.63 -8.81 -82.93
C LEU A 227 -12.02 -8.42 -83.45
N ALA A 228 -12.78 -7.61 -82.69
CA ALA A 228 -14.10 -7.16 -83.11
C ALA A 228 -14.08 -6.09 -84.21
N HIS A 229 -12.94 -5.39 -84.38
CA HIS A 229 -12.77 -4.39 -85.43
C HIS A 229 -12.33 -5.00 -86.77
N ASP A 230 -11.69 -6.17 -86.75
CA ASP A 230 -11.23 -6.92 -87.94
C ASP A 230 -12.31 -7.81 -88.59
N ILE A 231 -13.54 -7.87 -88.06
CA ILE A 231 -14.71 -8.58 -88.62
C ILE A 231 -15.63 -7.61 -89.32
#